data_AF-A0A6P5H8F2-F1
#
_entry.id   AF-A0A6P5H8F2-F1
#
_cell.length_a   1.000
_cell.length_b   1.000
_cell.length_c   1.000
_cell.angle_alpha   90.00
_cell.angle_beta   90.00
_cell.angle_gamma   90.00
#
_symmetry.space_group_name_H-M   'P 1'
#
loop_
_entity.id
_entity.type
_entity.pdbx_description
1 polymer ?
#
loop_
_entity_poly.entity_id
_entity_poly.type
_entity_poly.pdbx_seq_one_letter_code
_entity_poly.pdbx_strand_id
1 'polypeptide(L)' 'MNWISRKIHLYNVTMGLYMLDWWERYLFNILILVLLWFIFYNGSRSASEFYNRCILLSLSNYRPTMRIPSVPLLS' A
#
# COMPACT_ATOMS: atom_id res chain seq x y z
N MET A 1 15.63 19.06 21.93
CA MET A 1 14.25 18.51 21.86
C MET A 1 13.79 18.12 23.25
N ASN A 2 12.91 18.90 23.87
CA ASN A 2 12.45 18.63 25.23
C ASN A 2 11.49 17.43 25.24
N TRP A 3 11.82 16.39 26.00
CA TRP A 3 11.01 15.20 26.17
C TRP A 3 9.61 15.51 26.74
N ILE A 4 9.52 16.56 27.57
CA ILE A 4 8.25 17.07 28.13
C ILE A 4 7.31 17.60 27.03
N SER A 5 7.81 18.35 26.05
CA SER A 5 6.97 18.87 24.95
C SER A 5 6.37 17.73 24.11
N ARG A 6 7.13 16.65 23.90
CA ARG A 6 6.61 15.44 23.25
C ARG A 6 5.50 14.78 24.06
N LYS A 7 5.66 14.69 25.39
CA LYS A 7 4.64 14.11 26.28
C LYS A 7 3.36 14.94 26.29
N ILE A 8 3.45 16.28 26.33
CA ILE A 8 2.30 17.19 26.25
C ILE A 8 1.57 17.09 24.90
N HIS A 9 2.30 17.00 23.78
CA HIS A 9 1.66 16.84 22.47
C HIS A 9 0.90 15.51 22.36
N LEU A 10 1.50 14.42 22.82
CA LEU A 10 0.84 13.10 22.86
C LEU A 10 -0.40 13.14 23.78
N TYR A 11 -0.31 13.79 24.94
CA TYR A 11 -1.45 13.98 25.83
C TYR A 11 -2.56 14.81 25.18
N ASN A 12 -2.24 15.95 24.55
CA ASN A 12 -3.25 16.77 23.87
C ASN A 12 -3.90 16.06 22.68
N VAL A 13 -3.15 15.25 21.92
CA VAL A 13 -3.74 14.45 20.82
C VAL A 13 -4.63 13.33 21.37
N THR A 14 -4.16 12.63 22.40
CA THR A 14 -4.89 11.46 22.95
C THR A 14 -6.10 11.91 23.75
N MET A 15 -5.91 12.87 24.65
CA MET A 15 -6.99 13.47 25.43
C MET A 15 -7.89 14.35 24.57
N GLY A 16 -7.38 15.03 23.55
CA GLY A 16 -8.18 15.81 22.60
C GLY A 16 -9.14 14.93 21.81
N LEU A 17 -8.68 13.78 21.29
CA LEU A 17 -9.59 12.76 20.73
C LEU A 17 -10.60 12.21 21.76
N TYR A 18 -10.18 12.17 23.02
CA TYR A 18 -11.03 11.79 24.16
C TYR A 18 -11.90 12.94 24.68
N MET A 19 -11.77 14.16 24.15
CA MET A 19 -12.66 15.28 24.49
C MET A 19 -13.81 15.41 23.49
N LEU A 20 -13.71 14.77 22.32
CA LEU A 20 -14.83 14.68 21.39
C LEU A 20 -16.02 13.98 22.07
N ASP A 21 -17.20 14.52 21.80
CA ASP A 21 -18.47 13.99 22.28
C ASP A 21 -18.60 12.50 21.90
N TRP A 22 -19.35 11.73 22.68
CA TRP A 22 -19.43 10.28 22.48
C TRP A 22 -19.81 9.94 21.01
N TRP A 23 -20.73 10.71 20.41
CA TRP A 23 -21.09 10.53 19.00
C TRP A 23 -19.94 10.83 18.02
N GLU A 24 -19.18 11.90 18.25
CA GLU A 24 -18.10 12.31 17.35
C GLU A 24 -16.94 11.31 17.35
N ARG A 25 -16.67 10.65 18.49
CA ARG A 25 -15.68 9.56 18.54
C ARG A 25 -16.05 8.40 17.63
N TYR A 26 -17.34 8.05 17.53
CA TYR A 26 -17.77 7.01 16.60
C TYR A 26 -17.56 7.45 15.16
N LEU A 27 -17.90 8.70 14.84
CA LEU A 27 -17.72 9.26 13.50
C LEU A 27 -16.24 9.28 13.08
N PHE A 28 -15.35 9.71 13.97
CA PHE A 28 -13.91 9.74 13.70
C PHE A 28 -13.31 8.34 13.53
N ASN A 29 -13.72 7.36 14.33
CA ASN A 29 -13.29 5.97 14.18
C ASN A 29 -13.76 5.36 12.85
N ILE A 30 -15.01 5.59 12.47
CA ILE A 30 -15.54 5.13 11.18
C ILE A 30 -14.78 5.80 10.04
N LEU A 31 -14.50 7.10 10.14
CA LEU A 31 -13.76 7.84 9.12
C LEU A 31 -12.33 7.32 8.95
N ILE A 32 -11.62 7.04 10.05
CA ILE A 32 -10.30 6.37 10.00
C ILE A 32 -10.40 4.99 9.37
N LEU A 33 -11.42 4.20 9.70
CA LEU A 33 -11.59 2.84 9.18
C LEU A 33 -11.88 2.85 7.67
N VAL A 34 -12.73 3.77 7.21
CA VAL A 34 -13.01 3.98 5.78
C VAL A 34 -11.78 4.52 5.05
N LEU A 35 -11.05 5.45 5.65
CA LEU A 35 -9.82 6.00 5.07
C LEU A 35 -8.74 4.92 4.96
N LEU A 36 -8.56 4.11 6.01
CA LEU A 36 -7.63 2.99 6.01
C LEU A 36 -8.01 1.96 4.96
N TRP A 37 -9.31 1.62 4.86
CA TRP A 37 -9.83 0.74 3.82
C TRP A 37 -9.55 1.29 2.42
N PHE A 38 -9.76 2.59 2.21
CA PHE A 38 -9.46 3.25 0.94
C PHE A 38 -7.98 3.17 0.59
N ILE A 39 -7.09 3.46 1.55
CA ILE A 39 -5.64 3.37 1.35
C ILE A 39 -5.23 1.93 1.08
N PHE A 40 -5.76 0.96 1.81
CA PHE A 40 -5.47 -0.46 1.57
C PHE A 40 -5.96 -0.90 0.19
N TYR A 41 -7.19 -0.56 -0.19
CA TYR A 41 -7.75 -0.95 -1.48
C TYR A 41 -6.92 -0.36 -2.65
N ASN A 42 -6.60 0.93 -2.58
CA ASN A 42 -5.79 1.58 -3.61
C ASN A 42 -4.32 1.12 -3.58
N GLY A 43 -3.76 0.97 -2.39
CA GLY A 43 -2.38 0.51 -2.16
C GLY A 43 -2.18 -0.93 -2.62
N SER A 44 -3.11 -1.82 -2.29
CA SER A 44 -3.11 -3.22 -2.76
C SER A 44 -3.25 -3.29 -4.27
N ARG A 45 -4.09 -2.46 -4.89
CA ARG A 45 -4.18 -2.38 -6.35
C ARG A 45 -2.84 -1.98 -6.96
N SER A 46 -2.24 -0.89 -6.47
CA SER A 46 -0.90 -0.45 -6.91
C SER A 46 0.16 -1.54 -6.70
N ALA A 47 0.22 -2.14 -5.52
CA ALA A 47 1.17 -3.21 -5.20
C ALA A 47 0.98 -4.44 -6.10
N SER A 48 -0.27 -4.81 -6.42
CA SER A 48 -0.56 -5.94 -7.33
C SER A 48 -0.06 -5.70 -8.75
N GLU A 49 -0.17 -4.46 -9.25
CA GLU A 49 0.36 -4.09 -10.56
C GLU A 49 1.89 -4.13 -10.59
N PHE A 50 2.55 -3.68 -9.51
CA PHE A 50 3.99 -3.83 -9.33
C PHE A 50 4.42 -5.30 -9.22
N TYR A 51 3.68 -6.11 -8.47
CA TYR A 51 3.98 -7.53 -8.29
C TYR A 51 3.86 -8.29 -9.61
N ASN A 52 2.81 -8.02 -10.39
CA ASN A 52 2.62 -8.58 -11.73
C ASN A 52 3.76 -8.18 -12.68
N ARG A 53 4.20 -6.91 -12.67
CA ARG A 53 5.36 -6.49 -13.45
C ARG A 53 6.64 -7.18 -13.00
N CYS A 54 6.84 -7.35 -11.70
CA CYS A 54 8.01 -8.03 -11.15
C CYS A 54 8.03 -9.52 -11.55
N ILE A 55 6.89 -10.20 -11.44
CA ILE A 55 6.75 -11.59 -11.90
C ILE A 55 6.97 -11.69 -13.41
N LEU A 56 6.38 -10.79 -14.21
CA LEU A 56 6.56 -10.82 -15.66
C LEU A 56 8.01 -10.56 -16.07
N LEU A 57 8.72 -9.66 -15.37
CA LEU A 57 10.15 -9.43 -15.59
C LEU A 57 10.97 -10.67 -15.21
N SER A 58 10.67 -11.29 -14.07
CA SER A 58 11.30 -12.55 -13.66
C SER A 58 11.05 -13.66 -14.69
N LEU A 59 9.81 -13.86 -15.12
CA LEU A 59 9.44 -14.84 -16.14
C LEU A 59 10.04 -14.52 -17.51
N SER A 60 10.20 -13.24 -17.89
CA SER A 60 10.87 -12.86 -19.13
C SER A 60 12.36 -13.19 -19.10
N ASN A 61 12.98 -13.12 -17.92
CA ASN A 61 14.39 -13.50 -17.73
C ASN A 61 14.57 -15.03 -17.78
N TYR A 62 13.58 -15.79 -17.30
CA TYR A 62 13.57 -17.25 -17.34
C TYR A 62 12.98 -17.87 -18.62
N ARG A 63 12.35 -17.08 -19.50
CA ARG A 63 11.92 -17.56 -20.82
C ARG A 63 13.18 -17.70 -21.67
N PRO A 64 13.70 -18.92 -21.95
CA PRO A 64 14.74 -19.06 -22.96
C PRO A 64 14.14 -18.48 -24.23
N THR A 65 14.83 -17.51 -24.81
CA THR A 65 14.54 -17.04 -26.15
C THR A 65 14.52 -18.28 -27.05
N MET A 66 13.32 -18.80 -27.32
CA MET A 66 13.10 -19.76 -28.39
C MET A 66 13.33 -18.98 -29.68
N ARG A 67 14.60 -18.76 -29.98
CA ARG A 67 15.08 -18.39 -31.29
C ARG A 67 14.88 -19.65 -32.11
N ILE A 68 13.71 -19.75 -32.74
CA ILE A 68 13.40 -20.77 -33.71
C ILE A 68 14.53 -20.71 -34.75
N PRO A 69 15.37 -21.74 -34.91
CA PRO A 69 16.33 -21.75 -36.00
C PRO A 69 15.51 -21.77 -37.29
N SER A 70 15.71 -20.75 -38.12
CA SER A 70 15.18 -20.73 -39.48
C SER A 70 15.75 -21.93 -40.23
N VAL A 71 14.97 -23.00 -40.33
CA VAL A 71 15.29 -24.16 -41.16
C VAL A 71 15.37 -23.66 -42.60
N PRO A 72 16.53 -23.76 -43.27
CA PRO A 72 16.58 -23.45 -44.69
C PRO A 72 15.78 -24.54 -45.41
N LEU A 73 14.66 -24.15 -46.02
CA LEU A 73 13.97 -24.99 -46.99
C LEU A 73 14.93 -25.21 -48.16
N LEU A 74 15.52 -26.41 -48.21
CA LEU A 74 16.25 -26.92 -49.37
C LEU A 74 15.28 -26.96 -50.56
N SER A 75 15.49 -26.06 -51.51
CA SER A 75 14.94 -26.10 -52.88
C SER A 75 16.08 -26.25 -53.86
#